data_AF-A0A2G8TKF0-F1
#
_entry.id   AF-A0A2G8TKF0-F1
#
_cell.length_a   1.000
_cell.length_b   1.000
_cell.length_c   1.000
_cell.angle_alpha   90.00
_cell.angle_beta   90.00
_cell.angle_gamma   90.00
#
_symmetry.space_group_name_H-M   'P 1'
#
loop_
_entity.id
_entity.type
_entity.pdbx_description
1 polymer ?
#
loop_
_entity_poly.entity_id
_entity_poly.type
_entity_poly.pdbx_seq_one_letter_code
_entity_poly.pdbx_strand_id
1 'polypeptide(L)'
;MKRLTLRSSVALACALSLAACGGNDGNLQLAGAVYGVTKTGLVLINKNNGEKLPVEPGQSIFAFTKLLSNDENFEVDIFSSPDNAVCSVANGKGATGSFSINSVVVNCIINTHALGGTVSGLDTNGLVLVNGADKIEVKAGATSFSLTKVAEGSPYGVTILTQPASRTCRIVDGVGTVGKTDITNIQVICS
;
A
#
# COMPACT_ATOMS: atom_id res chain seq x y z
N MET A 1 71.47 43.34 -27.00
CA MET A 1 70.81 44.31 -27.90
C MET A 1 69.42 43.77 -28.26
N LYS A 2 68.42 44.66 -28.28
CA LYS A 2 66.98 44.51 -28.61
C LYS A 2 66.68 43.41 -29.66
N ARG A 3 65.56 42.67 -29.65
CA ARG A 3 64.19 43.16 -29.90
C ARG A 3 63.10 42.12 -29.60
N LEU A 4 61.97 42.67 -29.15
CA LEU A 4 60.61 42.14 -29.02
C LEU A 4 59.93 42.00 -30.41
N THR A 5 59.15 40.93 -30.66
CA THR A 5 57.95 40.90 -31.54
C THR A 5 57.07 39.72 -31.10
N LEU A 6 55.88 39.87 -30.50
CA LEU A 6 54.58 40.43 -30.91
C LEU A 6 53.62 39.37 -31.53
N ARG A 7 52.64 38.95 -30.71
CA ARG A 7 51.22 38.57 -31.01
C ARG A 7 50.92 37.46 -32.03
N SER A 8 50.19 36.41 -31.60
CA SER A 8 48.75 36.23 -31.92
C SER A 8 48.31 34.77 -31.68
N SER A 9 47.49 34.58 -30.65
CA SER A 9 46.27 33.75 -30.62
C SER A 9 46.13 32.58 -31.61
N VAL A 10 46.16 31.33 -31.12
CA VAL A 10 45.14 30.30 -31.43
C VAL A 10 45.05 29.35 -30.22
N ALA A 11 43.92 29.39 -29.54
CA ALA A 11 43.47 28.36 -28.61
C ALA A 11 42.77 27.25 -29.41
N LEU A 12 43.12 25.98 -29.17
CA LEU A 12 42.44 24.80 -29.72
C LEU A 12 42.91 23.57 -28.93
N ALA A 13 42.13 22.64 -28.41
CA ALA A 13 40.73 22.57 -28.01
C ALA A 13 40.68 21.32 -27.10
N CYS A 14 40.35 21.48 -25.81
CA CYS A 14 40.05 20.34 -24.95
C CYS A 14 38.73 19.71 -25.42
N ALA A 15 38.80 18.61 -26.16
CA ALA A 15 37.66 17.75 -26.42
C ALA A 15 37.33 16.96 -25.14
N LEU A 16 36.70 17.66 -24.20
CA LEU A 16 36.07 17.07 -23.02
C LEU A 16 34.75 16.43 -23.44
N SER A 17 34.68 15.14 -23.16
CA SER A 17 33.49 14.30 -23.13
C SER A 17 32.33 14.96 -22.37
N LEU A 18 31.36 15.52 -23.10
CA LEU A 18 30.02 15.83 -22.58
C LEU A 18 28.98 15.03 -23.37
N ALA A 19 29.06 13.70 -23.29
CA ALA A 19 27.92 12.82 -23.56
C ALA A 19 27.42 12.26 -22.23
N ALA A 20 27.04 13.17 -21.33
CA ALA A 20 26.38 12.84 -20.07
C ALA A 20 25.57 14.05 -19.57
N CYS A 21 24.78 14.67 -20.44
CA CYS A 21 23.65 15.50 -20.00
C CYS A 21 22.38 14.91 -20.61
N GLY A 22 21.96 13.78 -20.06
CA GLY A 22 20.55 13.36 -20.10
C GLY A 22 19.79 13.97 -18.92
N GLY A 23 20.21 15.14 -18.44
CA GLY A 23 19.50 15.87 -17.41
C GLY A 23 18.27 16.49 -18.05
N ASN A 24 17.09 16.08 -17.62
CA ASN A 24 15.90 16.89 -17.86
C ASN A 24 16.15 18.20 -17.11
N ASP A 25 16.21 19.35 -17.79
CA ASP A 25 16.47 20.68 -17.20
C ASP A 25 15.29 21.17 -16.31
N GLY A 26 14.40 20.26 -15.93
CA GLY A 26 13.26 20.53 -15.07
C GLY A 26 13.66 20.93 -13.66
N ASN A 27 12.88 21.81 -13.05
CA ASN A 27 13.02 22.19 -11.65
C ASN A 27 11.73 21.95 -10.83
N LEU A 28 10.69 21.39 -11.47
CA LEU A 28 9.38 21.19 -10.86
C LEU A 28 9.23 19.75 -10.40
N GLN A 29 8.91 19.56 -9.13
CA GLN A 29 8.71 18.24 -8.54
C GLN A 29 7.31 17.70 -8.88
N LEU A 30 7.24 16.40 -9.17
CA LEU A 30 5.99 15.65 -9.25
C LEU A 30 5.90 14.73 -8.04
N ALA A 31 4.96 15.02 -7.15
CA ALA A 31 4.77 14.33 -5.89
C ALA A 31 3.28 14.22 -5.54
N GLY A 32 3.01 13.49 -4.46
CA GLY A 32 1.65 13.26 -4.01
C GLY A 32 1.55 12.57 -2.68
N ALA A 33 0.32 12.35 -2.25
CA ALA A 33 0.00 11.59 -1.06
C ALA A 33 -0.31 10.13 -1.42
N VAL A 34 0.05 9.21 -0.54
CA VAL A 34 -0.25 7.79 -0.69
C VAL A 34 -0.85 7.23 0.59
N TYR A 35 -1.87 6.38 0.45
CA TYR A 35 -2.62 5.80 1.56
C TYR A 35 -2.80 4.30 1.38
N GLY A 36 -2.83 3.58 2.50
CA GLY A 36 -3.19 2.16 2.53
C GLY A 36 -2.14 1.20 1.96
N VAL A 37 -0.86 1.59 1.93
CA VAL A 37 0.24 0.70 1.53
C VAL A 37 0.81 0.02 2.77
N THR A 38 0.42 -1.24 2.98
CA THR A 38 0.85 -2.05 4.13
C THR A 38 1.85 -3.14 3.75
N LYS A 39 2.04 -3.38 2.45
CA LYS A 39 2.94 -4.39 1.90
C LYS A 39 3.68 -3.83 0.69
N THR A 40 4.90 -4.30 0.47
CA THR A 40 5.70 -3.97 -0.71
C THR A 40 4.97 -4.37 -1.99
N GLY A 41 5.29 -3.71 -3.11
CA GLY A 41 4.78 -4.07 -4.44
C GLY A 41 4.08 -2.93 -5.17
N LEU A 42 3.79 -1.82 -4.48
CA LEU A 42 3.33 -0.61 -5.14
C LEU A 42 4.49 0.02 -5.92
N VAL A 43 4.33 0.14 -7.23
CA VAL A 43 5.23 0.89 -8.09
C VAL A 43 4.39 1.84 -8.92
N LEU A 44 4.67 3.14 -8.81
CA LEU A 44 4.07 4.17 -9.65
C LEU A 44 4.92 4.36 -10.90
N ILE A 45 4.28 4.81 -11.99
CA ILE A 45 4.97 5.17 -13.22
C ILE A 45 4.50 6.54 -13.69
N ASN A 46 5.43 7.42 -14.06
CA ASN A 46 5.10 8.56 -14.91
C ASN A 46 5.25 8.11 -16.36
N LYS A 47 4.14 7.86 -17.06
CA LYS A 47 4.14 7.31 -18.42
C LYS A 47 4.83 8.22 -19.44
N ASN A 48 4.89 9.52 -19.18
CA ASN A 48 5.46 10.48 -20.12
C ASN A 48 6.98 10.42 -20.18
N ASN A 49 7.65 10.07 -19.07
CA ASN A 49 9.11 10.01 -18.99
C ASN A 49 9.65 8.61 -18.62
N GLY A 50 8.74 7.64 -18.43
CA GLY A 50 9.02 6.24 -18.13
C GLY A 50 9.62 5.98 -16.75
N GLU A 51 9.73 6.99 -15.88
CA GLU A 51 10.24 6.81 -14.53
C GLU A 51 9.29 5.92 -13.71
N LYS A 52 9.86 4.93 -13.05
CA LYS A 52 9.16 4.07 -12.10
C LYS A 52 9.63 4.40 -10.70
N LEU A 53 8.67 4.56 -9.80
CA LEU A 53 8.90 4.91 -8.40
C LEU A 53 8.29 3.82 -7.51
N PRO A 54 9.12 2.95 -6.91
CA PRO A 54 8.69 2.07 -5.83
C PRO A 54 8.24 2.92 -4.62
N VAL A 55 7.10 2.53 -4.02
CA VAL A 55 6.58 3.14 -2.80
C VAL A 55 6.58 2.10 -1.70
N GLU A 56 7.29 2.38 -0.62
CA GLU A 56 7.47 1.46 0.50
C GLU A 56 6.29 1.53 1.48
N PRO A 57 6.00 0.43 2.21
CA PRO A 57 4.96 0.41 3.24
C PRO A 57 5.13 1.50 4.30
N GLY A 58 4.01 2.08 4.73
CA GLY A 58 3.99 3.11 5.77
C GLY A 58 4.37 4.52 5.30
N GLN A 59 4.72 4.70 4.02
CA GLN A 59 4.86 6.04 3.45
C GLN A 59 3.49 6.73 3.34
N SER A 60 3.46 8.03 3.63
CA SER A 60 2.29 8.90 3.43
C SER A 60 2.43 9.83 2.22
N ILE A 61 3.65 9.94 1.69
CA ILE A 61 4.00 10.78 0.55
C ILE A 61 4.91 10.01 -0.42
N PHE A 62 4.86 10.38 -1.70
CA PHE A 62 5.80 9.93 -2.71
C PHE A 62 6.26 11.13 -3.56
N ALA A 63 7.45 11.02 -4.14
CA ALA A 63 8.00 12.02 -5.04
C ALA A 63 8.83 11.33 -6.13
N PHE A 64 8.52 11.64 -7.39
CA PHE A 64 9.35 11.23 -8.52
C PHE A 64 10.68 11.99 -8.49
N THR A 65 11.74 11.32 -8.93
CA THR A 65 13.10 11.88 -8.91
C THR A 65 13.43 12.67 -10.17
N LYS A 66 12.80 12.35 -11.31
CA LYS A 66 12.91 13.19 -12.51
C LYS A 66 12.02 14.41 -12.34
N LEU A 67 12.66 15.57 -12.29
CA LEU A 67 11.99 16.86 -12.30
C LEU A 67 11.37 17.13 -13.67
N LEU A 68 10.26 17.86 -13.67
CA LEU A 68 9.53 18.30 -14.85
C LEU A 68 9.91 19.75 -15.18
N SER A 69 9.87 20.09 -16.47
CA SER A 69 9.99 21.44 -17.01
C SER A 69 8.68 22.22 -16.87
N ASN A 70 8.68 23.51 -17.20
CA ASN A 70 7.43 24.28 -17.31
C ASN A 70 6.56 23.74 -18.45
N ASP A 71 5.24 23.74 -18.26
CA ASP A 71 4.25 23.29 -19.25
C ASP A 71 4.46 21.83 -19.73
N GLU A 72 5.17 21.03 -18.95
CA GLU A 72 5.42 19.60 -19.20
C GLU A 72 4.24 18.77 -18.70
N ASN A 73 3.67 17.94 -19.60
CA ASN A 73 2.63 17.00 -19.24
C ASN A 73 3.17 15.88 -18.34
N PHE A 74 2.36 15.42 -17.39
CA PHE A 74 2.60 14.19 -16.63
C PHE A 74 1.40 13.25 -16.69
N GLU A 75 1.70 11.95 -16.60
CA GLU A 75 0.68 10.91 -16.43
C GLU A 75 1.20 9.87 -15.43
N VAL A 76 0.83 10.04 -14.16
CA VAL A 76 1.04 9.08 -13.08
C VAL A 76 -0.01 7.98 -13.17
N ASP A 77 0.45 6.74 -13.22
CA ASP A 77 -0.36 5.53 -13.16
C ASP A 77 0.29 4.49 -12.25
N ILE A 78 -0.41 3.41 -11.96
CA ILE A 78 0.10 2.27 -11.21
C ILE A 78 0.74 1.29 -12.18
N PHE A 79 2.05 1.07 -12.02
CA PHE A 79 2.79 0.05 -12.77
C PHE A 79 2.58 -1.35 -12.17
N SER A 80 2.57 -1.45 -10.84
CA SER A 80 2.23 -2.67 -10.11
C SER A 80 1.60 -2.34 -8.76
N SER A 81 0.71 -3.21 -8.30
CA SER A 81 0.04 -3.09 -7.00
C SER A 81 0.58 -4.13 -6.01
N PRO A 82 0.54 -3.85 -4.69
CA PRO A 82 0.76 -4.87 -3.67
C PRO A 82 -0.28 -5.99 -3.76
N ASP A 83 0.13 -7.24 -3.52
CA ASP A 83 -0.74 -8.42 -3.59
C ASP A 83 -2.01 -8.35 -2.71
N ASN A 84 -1.94 -7.62 -1.59
CA ASN A 84 -2.99 -7.56 -0.58
C ASN A 84 -3.91 -6.34 -0.75
N ALA A 85 -3.77 -5.56 -1.82
CA ALA A 85 -4.50 -4.31 -1.99
C ALA A 85 -4.83 -4.00 -3.45
N VAL A 86 -5.93 -3.28 -3.64
CA VAL A 86 -6.27 -2.67 -4.92
C VAL A 86 -6.05 -1.16 -4.80
N CYS A 87 -5.15 -0.63 -5.63
CA CYS A 87 -4.79 0.79 -5.61
C CYS A 87 -5.45 1.55 -6.77
N SER A 88 -5.75 2.83 -6.55
CA SER A 88 -6.22 3.76 -7.57
C SER A 88 -5.48 5.09 -7.49
N VAL A 89 -5.36 5.78 -8.63
CA VAL A 89 -4.74 7.11 -8.74
C VAL A 89 -5.82 8.15 -9.00
N ALA A 90 -5.81 9.24 -8.24
CA ALA A 90 -6.58 10.45 -8.47
C ALA A 90 -5.64 11.61 -8.80
N ASN A 91 -6.09 12.52 -9.66
CA ASN A 91 -5.29 13.64 -10.18
C ASN A 91 -3.97 13.21 -10.84
N GLY A 92 -3.91 11.99 -11.39
CA GLY A 92 -2.70 11.43 -11.98
C GLY A 92 -2.30 12.04 -13.32
N LYS A 93 -3.14 12.87 -13.94
CA LYS A 93 -2.84 13.50 -15.23
C LYS A 93 -2.92 15.01 -15.12
N GLY A 94 -2.01 15.69 -15.81
CA GLY A 94 -2.01 17.15 -15.90
C GLY A 94 -0.79 17.67 -16.63
N ALA A 95 -0.61 18.98 -16.57
CA ALA A 95 0.61 19.66 -16.98
C ALA A 95 1.15 20.47 -15.81
N THR A 96 2.47 20.58 -15.72
CA THR A 96 3.05 21.63 -14.89
C THR A 96 2.70 23.00 -15.47
N GLY A 97 2.66 24.02 -14.61
CA GLY A 97 2.76 25.41 -15.06
C GLY A 97 4.16 25.90 -14.70
N SER A 98 4.23 26.80 -13.72
CA SER A 98 5.49 27.24 -13.10
C SER A 98 5.68 26.73 -11.67
N PHE A 99 4.91 25.71 -11.25
CA PHE A 99 4.91 25.18 -9.89
C PHE A 99 4.99 23.65 -9.87
N SER A 100 5.57 23.13 -8.78
CA SER A 100 5.59 21.69 -8.50
C SER A 100 4.17 21.17 -8.25
N ILE A 101 3.93 19.92 -8.63
CA ILE A 101 2.64 19.24 -8.50
C ILE A 101 2.70 18.32 -7.29
N ASN A 102 1.85 18.56 -6.30
CA ASN A 102 1.73 17.75 -5.08
C ASN A 102 0.30 17.18 -4.88
N SER A 103 -0.57 17.34 -5.88
CA SER A 103 -2.01 17.04 -5.80
C SER A 103 -2.37 15.62 -6.20
N VAL A 104 -1.39 14.82 -6.66
CA VAL A 104 -1.62 13.41 -7.00
C VAL A 104 -1.93 12.64 -5.73
N VAL A 105 -2.96 11.80 -5.77
CA VAL A 105 -3.33 10.96 -4.63
C VAL A 105 -3.38 9.51 -5.09
N VAL A 106 -2.72 8.63 -4.34
CA VAL A 106 -2.78 7.19 -4.54
C VAL A 106 -3.47 6.57 -3.33
N ASN A 107 -4.56 5.85 -3.55
CA ASN A 107 -5.31 5.20 -2.49
C ASN A 107 -5.35 3.69 -2.70
N CYS A 108 -4.80 2.93 -1.77
CA CYS A 108 -4.82 1.48 -1.76
C CYS A 108 -5.84 0.97 -0.74
N ILE A 109 -6.75 0.11 -1.19
CA ILE A 109 -7.77 -0.53 -0.34
C ILE A 109 -7.30 -1.97 -0.09
N ILE A 110 -7.06 -2.32 1.17
CA ILE A 110 -6.63 -3.66 1.56
C ILE A 110 -7.78 -4.65 1.36
N ASN A 111 -7.47 -5.82 0.79
CA ASN A 111 -8.41 -6.92 0.65
C ASN A 111 -8.84 -7.40 2.04
N THR A 112 -10.12 -7.77 2.18
CA THR A 112 -10.65 -8.31 3.44
C THR A 112 -11.27 -9.67 3.21
N HIS A 113 -11.08 -10.56 4.18
CA HIS A 113 -11.52 -11.96 4.11
C HIS A 113 -12.45 -12.28 5.28
N ALA A 114 -13.40 -13.18 5.06
CA ALA A 114 -14.32 -13.63 6.09
C ALA A 114 -13.57 -14.36 7.20
N LEU A 115 -14.04 -14.18 8.43
CA LEU A 115 -13.54 -14.85 9.61
C LEU A 115 -14.71 -15.54 10.30
N GLY A 116 -14.67 -16.86 10.37
CA GLY A 116 -15.77 -17.65 10.90
C GLY A 116 -15.39 -19.10 11.13
N GLY A 117 -16.40 -19.89 11.46
CA GLY A 117 -16.17 -21.26 11.87
C GLY A 117 -17.42 -22.05 12.18
N THR A 118 -17.22 -23.25 12.67
CA THR A 118 -18.29 -24.17 13.09
C THR A 118 -18.49 -24.11 14.60
N VAL A 119 -19.71 -24.44 15.01
CA VAL A 119 -20.13 -24.51 16.41
C VAL A 119 -20.76 -25.88 16.66
N SER A 120 -20.39 -26.52 17.75
CA SER A 120 -20.89 -27.83 18.14
C SER A 120 -21.17 -27.90 19.64
N GLY A 121 -22.21 -28.63 20.04
CA GLY A 121 -22.61 -28.82 21.44
C GLY A 121 -23.19 -27.58 22.13
N LEU A 122 -23.45 -26.49 21.41
CA LEU A 122 -24.07 -25.29 21.96
C LEU A 122 -25.59 -25.43 21.98
N ASP A 123 -26.15 -25.80 23.13
CA ASP A 123 -27.59 -25.97 23.35
C ASP A 123 -28.21 -24.90 24.27
N THR A 124 -27.37 -24.03 24.83
CA THR A 124 -27.77 -22.96 25.75
C THR A 124 -27.24 -21.61 25.24
N ASN A 125 -28.04 -20.55 25.36
CA ASN A 125 -27.65 -19.19 24.96
C ASN A 125 -26.58 -18.61 25.90
N GLY A 126 -25.95 -17.51 25.46
CA GLY A 126 -25.00 -16.73 26.26
C GLY A 126 -23.54 -16.89 25.84
N LEU A 127 -23.25 -17.69 24.82
CA LEU A 127 -21.92 -17.71 24.21
C LEU A 127 -21.66 -16.38 23.47
N VAL A 128 -20.60 -15.69 23.84
CA VAL A 128 -20.14 -14.48 23.15
C VAL A 128 -18.71 -14.68 22.67
N LEU A 129 -18.50 -14.57 21.36
CA LEU A 129 -17.18 -14.64 20.72
C LEU A 129 -16.70 -13.24 20.36
N VAL A 130 -15.39 -13.01 20.47
CA VAL A 130 -14.78 -11.72 20.15
C VAL A 130 -13.48 -11.85 19.36
N ASN A 131 -13.24 -10.90 18.47
CA ASN A 131 -11.97 -10.69 17.77
C ASN A 131 -11.62 -9.20 17.81
N GLY A 132 -10.78 -8.82 18.78
CA GLY A 132 -10.50 -7.41 19.06
C GLY A 132 -11.74 -6.66 19.55
N ALA A 133 -12.16 -5.64 18.79
CA ALA A 133 -13.37 -4.86 19.11
C ALA A 133 -14.67 -5.51 18.60
N ASP A 134 -14.57 -6.47 17.67
CA ASP A 134 -15.72 -7.16 17.12
C ASP A 134 -16.25 -8.21 18.10
N LYS A 135 -17.57 -8.23 18.28
CA LYS A 135 -18.26 -9.09 19.25
C LYS A 135 -19.55 -9.63 18.65
N ILE A 136 -19.76 -10.93 18.78
CA ILE A 136 -20.98 -11.59 18.34
C ILE A 136 -21.53 -12.49 19.45
N GLU A 137 -22.85 -12.51 19.58
CA GLU A 137 -23.54 -13.53 20.36
C GLU A 137 -23.88 -14.72 19.44
N VAL A 138 -23.50 -15.92 19.86
CA VAL A 138 -23.81 -17.15 19.16
C VAL A 138 -25.00 -17.81 19.86
N LYS A 139 -26.11 -17.96 19.13
CA LYS A 139 -27.35 -18.52 19.67
C LYS A 139 -27.27 -20.03 19.84
N ALA A 140 -28.01 -20.55 20.82
CA ALA A 140 -28.22 -21.99 21.00
C ALA A 140 -28.69 -22.64 19.69
N GLY A 141 -28.15 -23.82 19.39
CA GLY A 141 -28.43 -24.57 18.17
C GLY A 141 -27.71 -24.06 16.91
N ALA A 142 -26.93 -22.99 16.99
CA ALA A 142 -26.11 -22.55 15.87
C ALA A 142 -25.05 -23.62 15.52
N THR A 143 -24.87 -23.85 14.22
CA THR A 143 -23.84 -24.76 13.68
C THR A 143 -22.63 -24.02 13.12
N SER A 144 -22.74 -22.70 12.97
CA SER A 144 -21.67 -21.83 12.48
C SER A 144 -21.76 -20.43 13.07
N PHE A 145 -20.67 -19.67 12.94
CA PHE A 145 -20.60 -18.26 13.29
C PHE A 145 -19.79 -17.49 12.25
N SER A 146 -20.02 -16.18 12.16
CA SER A 146 -19.22 -15.26 11.33
C SER A 146 -18.97 -13.98 12.10
N LEU A 147 -17.73 -13.54 12.08
CA LEU A 147 -17.26 -12.25 12.54
C LEU A 147 -17.16 -11.27 11.36
N THR A 148 -16.85 -10.03 11.67
CA THR A 148 -16.49 -8.98 10.72
C THR A 148 -15.28 -9.43 9.91
N LYS A 149 -15.26 -9.09 8.62
CA LYS A 149 -14.13 -9.39 7.75
C LYS A 149 -12.86 -8.72 8.25
N VAL A 150 -11.74 -9.43 8.15
CA VAL A 150 -10.44 -8.97 8.62
C VAL A 150 -9.54 -8.71 7.42
N ALA A 151 -8.73 -7.64 7.49
CA ALA A 151 -7.82 -7.26 6.43
C ALA A 151 -6.71 -8.30 6.21
N GLU A 152 -6.38 -8.59 4.95
CA GLU A 152 -5.30 -9.49 4.58
C GLU A 152 -3.95 -9.03 5.17
N GLY A 153 -3.22 -9.98 5.76
CA GLY A 153 -1.98 -9.72 6.49
C GLY A 153 -2.18 -9.26 7.94
N SER A 154 -3.41 -9.00 8.38
CA SER A 154 -3.68 -8.67 9.79
C SER A 154 -3.80 -9.95 10.64
N PRO A 155 -3.37 -9.91 11.91
CA PRO A 155 -3.61 -10.99 12.84
C PRO A 155 -5.11 -11.06 13.21
N TYR A 156 -5.57 -12.26 13.54
CA TYR A 156 -6.86 -12.49 14.18
C TYR A 156 -6.69 -13.32 15.45
N GLY A 157 -7.58 -13.11 16.42
CA GLY A 157 -7.61 -13.82 17.68
C GLY A 157 -9.04 -13.92 18.21
N VAL A 158 -9.72 -14.99 17.84
CA VAL A 158 -11.07 -15.32 18.31
C VAL A 158 -10.98 -15.91 19.71
N THR A 159 -11.64 -15.26 20.65
CA THR A 159 -11.71 -15.69 22.06
C THR A 159 -13.16 -15.73 22.55
N ILE A 160 -13.38 -16.46 23.64
CA ILE A 160 -14.68 -16.51 24.31
C ILE A 160 -14.70 -15.39 25.35
N LEU A 161 -15.56 -14.40 25.14
CA LEU A 161 -15.79 -13.34 26.13
C LEU A 161 -16.73 -13.82 27.23
N THR A 162 -17.79 -14.56 26.85
CA THR A 162 -18.79 -15.06 27.79
C THR A 162 -19.08 -16.52 27.47
N GLN A 163 -18.99 -17.38 28.49
CA GLN A 163 -19.41 -18.78 28.39
C GLN A 163 -20.94 -18.86 28.56
N PRO A 164 -21.63 -19.74 27.82
CA PRO A 164 -23.04 -20.05 28.05
C PRO A 164 -23.24 -20.67 29.44
N ALA A 165 -24.44 -20.52 30.00
CA ALA A 165 -24.77 -21.12 31.29
C ALA A 165 -24.71 -22.66 31.20
N SER A 166 -24.18 -23.30 32.25
CA SER A 166 -24.13 -24.77 32.37
C SER A 166 -23.38 -25.52 31.25
N ARG A 167 -22.55 -24.81 30.47
CA ARG A 167 -21.74 -25.36 29.39
C ARG A 167 -20.35 -24.72 29.41
N THR A 168 -19.35 -25.44 28.93
CA THR A 168 -18.00 -24.89 28.70
C THR A 168 -17.65 -25.07 27.23
N CYS A 169 -17.46 -23.95 26.55
CA CYS A 169 -16.97 -23.92 25.18
C CYS A 169 -15.46 -23.70 25.15
N ARG A 170 -14.81 -24.28 24.14
CA ARG A 170 -13.40 -24.03 23.79
C ARG A 170 -13.27 -23.76 22.30
N ILE A 171 -12.23 -23.01 21.94
CA ILE A 171 -11.92 -22.67 20.55
C ILE A 171 -10.69 -23.46 20.10
N VAL A 172 -10.76 -24.02 18.89
CA VAL A 172 -9.62 -24.59 18.15
C VAL A 172 -9.39 -23.73 16.92
N ASP A 173 -8.11 -23.52 16.57
CA ASP A 173 -7.67 -22.68 15.44
C ASP A 173 -8.12 -21.20 15.52
N GLY A 174 -8.37 -20.72 16.74
CA GLY A 174 -8.87 -19.36 17.00
C GLY A 174 -7.89 -18.22 16.76
N VAL A 175 -6.61 -18.51 16.51
CA VAL A 175 -5.57 -17.48 16.31
C VAL A 175 -4.82 -17.70 15.01
N GLY A 176 -4.41 -16.62 14.36
CA GLY A 176 -3.63 -16.70 13.13
C GLY A 176 -3.44 -15.36 12.44
N THR A 177 -3.06 -15.39 11.17
CA THR A 177 -2.96 -14.22 10.29
C THR A 177 -3.78 -14.48 9.05
N VAL A 178 -4.52 -13.47 8.60
CA VAL A 178 -5.37 -13.58 7.42
C VAL A 178 -4.52 -13.69 6.16
N GLY A 179 -4.73 -14.77 5.41
CA GLY A 179 -4.10 -15.01 4.10
C GLY A 179 -4.93 -14.47 2.94
N LYS A 180 -4.79 -15.09 1.76
CA LYS A 180 -5.51 -14.71 0.52
C LYS A 180 -6.93 -15.31 0.42
N THR A 181 -7.41 -15.99 1.47
CA THR A 181 -8.69 -16.70 1.48
C THR A 181 -9.40 -16.52 2.81
N ASP A 182 -10.72 -16.70 2.77
CA ASP A 182 -11.58 -16.76 3.95
C ASP A 182 -11.11 -17.81 4.96
N ILE A 183 -11.26 -17.48 6.25
CA ILE A 183 -10.97 -18.38 7.38
C ILE A 183 -12.30 -18.94 7.86
N THR A 184 -12.50 -20.23 7.65
CA THR A 184 -13.75 -20.94 7.98
C THR A 184 -13.52 -22.20 8.84
N ASN A 185 -12.26 -22.47 9.21
CA ASN A 185 -11.86 -23.68 9.92
C ASN A 185 -11.85 -23.54 11.45
N ILE A 186 -12.21 -22.38 12.00
CA ILE A 186 -12.28 -22.18 13.45
C ILE A 186 -13.37 -23.09 14.02
N GLN A 187 -13.08 -23.80 15.11
CA GLN A 187 -14.06 -24.69 15.72
C GLN A 187 -14.37 -24.23 17.14
N VAL A 188 -15.65 -24.05 17.43
CA VAL A 188 -16.16 -23.86 18.78
C VAL A 188 -16.83 -25.15 19.23
N ILE A 189 -16.31 -25.73 20.31
CA ILE A 189 -16.78 -27.01 20.83
C ILE A 189 -17.24 -26.78 22.28
N CYS A 190 -18.52 -26.98 22.53
CA CYS A 190 -19.14 -26.85 23.84
C CYS A 190 -19.49 -28.22 24.41
N SER A 191 -19.26 -28.39 25.72
CA SER A 191 -19.59 -29.59 26.50
C SER A 191 -20.23 -29.22 27.82
#